data_AF-A0A382KKN2-F1
#
_entry.id   AF-A0A382KKN2-F1
#
_cell.length_a   1.000
_cell.length_b   1.000
_cell.length_c   1.000
_cell.angle_alpha   90.00
_cell.angle_beta   90.00
_cell.angle_gamma   90.00
#
_symmetry.space_group_name_H-M   'P 1'
#
loop_
_entity.id
_entity.type
_entity.pdbx_description
1 polymer ?
#
loop_
_entity_poly.entity_id
_entity_poly.type
_entity_poly.pdbx_seq_one_letter_code
_entity_poly.pdbx_strand_id
1 'polypeptide(L)'
;KMSERLTALGIEDNTILIFMTDNGSSGGSELDERQFVTTGYNAGMRGKKGSYYDGGHRVPFFIRWPAGSFEGGRDVTDMALHIDLLPTFIDLCGLQGPDDDRFDGVSLSSIIQGEQDRLPGDRCHFVQYRQNTNPPGKWKNAVMTRRWRLVGGEELYDIQADPGQKADIAFRHPEMVEQLRNAHEAWWGEIEPHILEYAAIAIGHDEENPTKLCAMDVMGDVAWHQTHIIQAQKSTGSWMIDVTRPGEYRFSLRRWPRELDLPIDGEVSSESATRHIYAPDPGVCNRITPSRVSLTLFGQEQVLDMDGSVPEITFARILRRTGTTPLEAWFHDDKGDRQGAYYVYVERVGE
;
A
#
# COMPACT_ATOMS: atom_id res chain seq x y z
N LYS A 1 -26.22 -5.25 -1.66
CA LYS A 1 -25.89 -3.81 -1.68
C LYS A 1 -25.16 -3.36 -2.95
N MET A 2 -23.90 -3.76 -3.21
CA MET A 2 -23.18 -3.30 -4.42
C MET A 2 -23.81 -3.81 -5.71
N SER A 3 -24.03 -5.14 -5.85
CA SER A 3 -24.67 -5.71 -7.05
C SER A 3 -26.03 -5.08 -7.32
N GLU A 4 -26.90 -5.00 -6.30
CA GLU A 4 -28.21 -4.34 -6.39
C GLU A 4 -28.10 -2.88 -6.87
N ARG A 5 -27.06 -2.16 -6.44
CA ARG A 5 -26.83 -0.78 -6.87
C ARG A 5 -26.42 -0.71 -8.34
N LEU A 6 -25.56 -1.61 -8.81
CA LEU A 6 -25.19 -1.70 -10.23
C LEU A 6 -26.40 -2.02 -11.10
N THR A 7 -27.26 -2.96 -10.67
CA THR A 7 -28.53 -3.28 -11.35
C THR A 7 -29.45 -2.07 -11.40
N ALA A 8 -29.66 -1.38 -10.27
CA ALA A 8 -30.53 -0.21 -10.19
C ALA A 8 -30.05 0.98 -11.02
N LEU A 9 -28.74 1.08 -11.26
CA LEU A 9 -28.13 2.09 -12.14
C LEU A 9 -28.17 1.69 -13.62
N GLY A 10 -28.50 0.44 -13.94
CA GLY A 10 -28.50 -0.08 -15.32
C GLY A 10 -27.11 -0.23 -15.92
N ILE A 11 -26.06 -0.36 -15.10
CA ILE A 11 -24.65 -0.47 -15.55
C ILE A 11 -24.02 -1.83 -15.25
N GLU A 12 -24.78 -2.76 -14.65
CA GLU A 12 -24.28 -4.06 -14.20
C GLU A 12 -23.56 -4.85 -15.29
N ASP A 13 -24.16 -4.93 -16.48
CA ASP A 13 -23.60 -5.76 -17.56
C ASP A 13 -22.25 -5.22 -18.05
N ASN A 14 -22.10 -3.89 -18.09
CA ASN A 14 -20.90 -3.20 -18.55
C ASN A 14 -19.99 -2.74 -17.39
N THR A 15 -20.00 -3.46 -16.27
CA THR A 15 -19.11 -3.21 -15.13
C THR A 15 -18.25 -4.43 -14.85
N ILE A 16 -16.93 -4.26 -14.82
CA ILE A 16 -16.01 -5.26 -14.26
C ILE A 16 -16.10 -5.16 -12.73
N LEU A 17 -16.63 -6.19 -12.08
CA LEU A 17 -16.74 -6.29 -10.63
C LEU A 17 -15.72 -7.30 -10.10
N ILE A 18 -14.86 -6.84 -9.18
CA ILE A 18 -13.84 -7.68 -8.53
C ILE A 18 -14.09 -7.75 -7.02
N PHE A 19 -13.95 -8.95 -6.48
CA PHE A 19 -13.81 -9.19 -5.05
C PHE A 19 -12.43 -9.76 -4.77
N MET A 20 -11.67 -9.13 -3.87
CA MET A 20 -10.39 -9.63 -3.38
C MET A 20 -10.06 -9.11 -1.99
N THR A 21 -9.02 -9.67 -1.36
CA THR A 21 -8.36 -9.08 -0.18
C THR A 21 -6.94 -8.64 -0.53
N ASP A 22 -6.37 -7.74 0.26
CA ASP A 22 -5.03 -7.20 0.05
C ASP A 22 -3.91 -8.17 0.47
N ASN A 23 -4.15 -8.94 1.52
CA ASN A 23 -3.23 -9.91 2.10
C ASN A 23 -3.98 -11.07 2.77
N GLY A 24 -3.21 -12.04 3.26
CA GLY A 24 -3.70 -13.10 4.13
C GLY A 24 -4.33 -12.59 5.44
N SER A 25 -4.96 -13.49 6.18
CA SER A 25 -5.71 -13.14 7.40
C SER A 25 -4.83 -12.48 8.46
N SER A 26 -5.29 -11.39 9.09
CA SER A 26 -4.58 -10.78 10.23
C SER A 26 -4.97 -11.43 11.56
N GLY A 27 -6.29 -11.58 11.79
CA GLY A 27 -6.87 -12.07 13.05
C GLY A 27 -7.89 -13.20 12.90
N GLY A 28 -8.10 -13.73 11.69
CA GLY A 28 -9.03 -14.83 11.43
C GLY A 28 -8.44 -16.24 11.60
N SER A 29 -7.18 -16.33 12.03
CA SER A 29 -6.52 -17.61 12.34
C SER A 29 -5.41 -17.45 13.39
N GLU A 30 -5.32 -18.43 14.27
CA GLU A 30 -4.20 -18.61 15.20
C GLU A 30 -3.20 -19.61 14.61
N LEU A 31 -1.93 -19.39 14.89
CA LEU A 31 -0.83 -20.21 14.36
C LEU A 31 0.01 -20.77 15.51
N ASP A 32 0.60 -21.95 15.31
CA ASP A 32 1.68 -22.45 16.14
C ASP A 32 3.01 -21.71 15.85
N GLU A 33 4.08 -22.05 16.59
CA GLU A 33 5.41 -21.48 16.42
C GLU A 33 6.02 -21.73 15.03
N ARG A 34 5.55 -22.76 14.33
CA ARG A 34 5.96 -23.11 12.97
C ARG A 34 5.07 -22.47 11.90
N GLN A 35 4.14 -21.61 12.31
CA GLN A 35 3.17 -20.90 11.49
C GLN A 35 2.08 -21.79 10.86
N PHE A 36 1.82 -22.98 11.40
CA PHE A 36 0.67 -23.79 10.99
C PHE A 36 -0.59 -23.37 11.74
N VAL A 37 -1.73 -23.40 11.04
CA VAL A 37 -3.03 -23.01 11.59
C VAL A 37 -3.45 -24.00 12.68
N THR A 38 -3.71 -23.47 13.87
CA THR A 38 -4.24 -24.23 15.02
C THR A 38 -5.75 -24.01 15.18
N THR A 39 -6.23 -22.79 14.96
CA THR A 39 -7.64 -22.41 14.99
C THR A 39 -7.96 -21.37 13.90
N GLY A 40 -9.25 -21.26 13.52
CA GLY A 40 -9.70 -20.36 12.46
C GLY A 40 -9.62 -20.97 11.05
N TYR A 41 -9.69 -20.13 10.02
CA TYR A 41 -9.70 -20.58 8.62
C TYR A 41 -8.88 -19.68 7.69
N ASN A 42 -7.94 -20.28 6.97
CA ASN A 42 -7.19 -19.68 5.86
C ASN A 42 -6.99 -20.70 4.73
N ALA A 43 -7.95 -21.62 4.54
CA ALA A 43 -7.87 -22.77 3.65
C ALA A 43 -6.72 -23.77 3.94
N GLY A 44 -6.20 -23.80 5.18
CA GLY A 44 -5.15 -24.73 5.59
C GLY A 44 -3.76 -24.35 5.08
N MET A 45 -3.61 -23.13 4.55
CA MET A 45 -2.33 -22.58 4.13
C MET A 45 -1.46 -22.25 5.36
N ARG A 46 -0.14 -22.34 5.22
CA ARG A 46 0.79 -21.96 6.29
C ARG A 46 0.95 -20.44 6.32
N GLY A 47 1.12 -19.87 7.51
CA GLY A 47 1.29 -18.43 7.67
C GLY A 47 -0.01 -17.63 7.67
N LYS A 48 0.14 -16.33 7.91
CA LYS A 48 -0.92 -15.31 7.93
C LYS A 48 -0.32 -13.96 7.52
N LYS A 49 -1.07 -12.84 7.55
CA LYS A 49 -0.59 -11.50 7.17
C LYS A 49 0.87 -11.25 7.59
N GLY A 50 1.72 -10.90 6.63
CA GLY A 50 3.16 -10.64 6.84
C GLY A 50 4.08 -11.86 6.72
N SER A 51 3.52 -13.06 6.48
CA SER A 51 4.29 -14.28 6.23
C SER A 51 4.66 -14.47 4.75
N TYR A 52 5.80 -15.11 4.51
CA TYR A 52 6.27 -15.55 3.18
C TYR A 52 5.69 -16.91 2.74
N TYR A 53 4.89 -17.55 3.60
CA TYR A 53 4.11 -18.73 3.22
C TYR A 53 2.78 -18.30 2.60
N ASP A 54 2.15 -19.17 1.81
CA ASP A 54 0.96 -18.87 0.99
C ASP A 54 -0.19 -18.24 1.82
N GLY A 55 -0.34 -18.59 3.10
CA GLY A 55 -1.36 -18.00 3.98
C GLY A 55 -1.17 -16.51 4.27
N GLY A 56 -0.02 -15.93 3.93
CA GLY A 56 0.28 -14.50 4.08
C GLY A 56 -0.08 -13.62 2.88
N HIS A 57 -0.11 -14.19 1.66
CA HIS A 57 -0.31 -13.41 0.41
C HIS A 57 -1.28 -14.05 -0.59
N ARG A 58 -1.59 -15.34 -0.49
CA ARG A 58 -2.59 -15.99 -1.35
C ARG A 58 -3.98 -15.68 -0.83
N VAL A 59 -4.76 -15.00 -1.67
CA VAL A 59 -6.04 -14.38 -1.30
C VAL A 59 -7.16 -14.84 -2.24
N PRO A 60 -8.43 -14.78 -1.82
CA PRO A 60 -9.53 -14.95 -2.75
C PRO A 60 -9.52 -13.86 -3.81
N PHE A 61 -9.84 -14.22 -5.05
CA PHE A 61 -10.04 -13.30 -6.16
C PHE A 61 -11.20 -13.81 -7.02
N PHE A 62 -12.23 -13.00 -7.18
CA PHE A 62 -13.35 -13.28 -8.07
C PHE A 62 -13.56 -12.08 -8.99
N ILE A 63 -13.75 -12.34 -10.27
CA ILE A 63 -14.06 -11.34 -11.29
C ILE A 63 -15.38 -11.70 -11.97
N ARG A 64 -16.21 -10.69 -12.22
CA ARG A 64 -17.47 -10.81 -12.95
C ARG A 64 -17.60 -9.64 -13.93
N TRP A 65 -17.98 -9.95 -15.15
CA TRP A 65 -18.25 -8.96 -16.19
C TRP A 65 -19.18 -9.57 -17.27
N PRO A 66 -20.50 -9.37 -17.19
CA PRO A 66 -21.46 -9.99 -18.11
C PRO A 66 -21.21 -9.65 -19.57
N ALA A 67 -20.99 -8.37 -19.91
CA ALA A 67 -20.71 -7.95 -21.29
C ALA A 67 -19.39 -8.51 -21.83
N GLY A 68 -18.45 -8.85 -20.95
CA GLY A 68 -17.21 -9.56 -21.28
C GLY A 68 -17.35 -11.08 -21.38
N SER A 69 -18.56 -11.62 -21.26
CA SER A 69 -18.83 -13.06 -21.18
C SER A 69 -18.20 -13.77 -19.98
N PHE A 70 -17.95 -13.05 -18.88
CA PHE A 70 -17.41 -13.63 -17.64
C PHE A 70 -18.56 -14.11 -16.74
N GLU A 71 -19.33 -15.08 -17.26
CA GLU A 71 -20.49 -15.67 -16.60
C GLU A 71 -20.32 -17.19 -16.43
N GLY A 72 -21.17 -17.81 -15.61
CA GLY A 72 -21.22 -19.28 -15.46
C GLY A 72 -20.23 -19.89 -14.47
N GLY A 73 -19.33 -19.09 -13.88
CA GLY A 73 -18.39 -19.53 -12.84
C GLY A 73 -17.31 -20.47 -13.37
N ARG A 74 -16.06 -20.00 -13.41
CA ARG A 74 -14.92 -20.78 -13.91
C ARG A 74 -13.69 -20.49 -13.07
N ASP A 75 -12.95 -21.53 -12.74
CA ASP A 75 -11.65 -21.39 -12.08
C ASP A 75 -10.55 -21.07 -13.10
N VAL A 76 -9.76 -20.05 -12.81
CA VAL A 76 -8.48 -19.79 -13.48
C VAL A 76 -7.39 -20.48 -12.68
N THR A 77 -6.75 -21.50 -13.27
CA THR A 77 -5.77 -22.35 -12.57
C THR A 77 -4.32 -21.90 -12.75
N ASP A 78 -4.08 -20.91 -13.60
CA ASP A 78 -2.77 -20.27 -13.70
C ASP A 78 -2.51 -19.37 -12.47
N MET A 79 -1.24 -19.18 -12.14
CA MET A 79 -0.80 -18.28 -11.09
C MET A 79 -0.94 -16.82 -11.53
N ALA A 80 -1.84 -16.10 -10.86
CA ALA A 80 -2.12 -14.69 -11.05
C ALA A 80 -1.65 -13.87 -9.85
N LEU A 81 -1.18 -12.66 -10.11
CA LEU A 81 -0.76 -11.69 -9.09
C LEU A 81 -1.47 -10.36 -9.30
N HIS A 82 -1.53 -9.53 -8.25
CA HIS A 82 -2.15 -8.20 -8.33
C HIS A 82 -1.48 -7.28 -9.39
N ILE A 83 -0.19 -7.47 -9.67
CA ILE A 83 0.56 -6.75 -10.71
C ILE A 83 0.04 -7.04 -12.13
N ASP A 84 -0.65 -8.16 -12.32
CA ASP A 84 -1.24 -8.55 -13.62
C ASP A 84 -2.54 -7.76 -13.92
N LEU A 85 -3.15 -7.12 -12.91
CA LEU A 85 -4.45 -6.44 -13.07
C LEU A 85 -4.36 -5.25 -14.02
N LEU A 86 -3.33 -4.42 -13.90
CA LEU A 86 -3.18 -3.22 -14.73
C LEU A 86 -3.08 -3.56 -16.23
N PRO A 87 -2.13 -4.39 -16.71
CA PRO A 87 -2.08 -4.77 -18.11
C PRO A 87 -3.34 -5.53 -18.56
N THR A 88 -3.95 -6.34 -17.68
CA THR A 88 -5.22 -6.99 -17.98
C THR A 88 -6.35 -5.99 -18.23
N PHE A 89 -6.46 -4.92 -17.43
CA PHE A 89 -7.50 -3.91 -17.63
C PHE A 89 -7.26 -3.04 -18.85
N ILE A 90 -6.01 -2.74 -19.18
CA ILE A 90 -5.67 -2.05 -20.44
C ILE A 90 -6.24 -2.83 -21.62
N ASP A 91 -5.98 -4.14 -21.67
CA ASP A 91 -6.50 -5.03 -22.71
C ASP A 91 -8.03 -5.13 -22.70
N LEU A 92 -8.63 -5.45 -21.54
CA LEU A 92 -10.09 -5.66 -21.44
C LEU A 92 -10.89 -4.41 -21.77
N CYS A 93 -10.34 -3.22 -21.48
CA CYS A 93 -10.97 -1.94 -21.78
C CYS A 93 -10.62 -1.39 -23.18
N GLY A 94 -9.77 -2.08 -23.96
CA GLY A 94 -9.32 -1.61 -25.27
C GLY A 94 -8.54 -0.30 -25.20
N LEU A 95 -7.81 -0.06 -24.11
CA LEU A 95 -7.01 1.14 -23.91
C LEU A 95 -5.64 0.99 -24.56
N GLN A 96 -4.99 2.12 -24.84
CA GLN A 96 -3.57 2.14 -25.19
C GLN A 96 -2.76 2.23 -23.89
N GLY A 97 -1.86 1.28 -23.70
CA GLY A 97 -0.86 1.34 -22.63
C GLY A 97 0.16 2.47 -22.86
N PRO A 98 0.97 2.79 -21.85
CA PRO A 98 2.09 3.72 -22.02
C PRO A 98 3.13 3.15 -23.00
N ASP A 99 3.77 4.03 -23.77
CA ASP A 99 4.74 3.65 -24.81
C ASP A 99 5.97 2.89 -24.28
N ASP A 100 6.21 2.92 -22.96
CA ASP A 100 7.38 2.36 -22.33
C ASP A 100 7.17 0.98 -21.68
N ASP A 101 6.00 0.33 -21.85
CA ASP A 101 5.71 -1.12 -21.66
C ASP A 101 6.42 -1.88 -20.51
N ARG A 102 6.79 -1.19 -19.42
CA ARG A 102 7.48 -1.80 -18.28
C ARG A 102 6.52 -2.08 -17.14
N PHE A 103 5.64 -3.04 -17.36
CA PHE A 103 4.88 -3.67 -16.27
C PHE A 103 5.62 -4.90 -15.75
N ASP A 104 5.66 -5.08 -14.43
CA ASP A 104 6.10 -6.34 -13.82
C ASP A 104 5.09 -7.49 -14.06
N GLY A 105 3.82 -7.12 -14.23
CA GLY A 105 2.73 -8.04 -14.55
C GLY A 105 2.56 -8.25 -16.04
N VAL A 106 1.75 -9.25 -16.39
CA VAL A 106 1.35 -9.52 -17.76
C VAL A 106 -0.16 -9.62 -17.84
N SER A 107 -0.72 -9.31 -18.99
CA SER A 107 -2.16 -9.43 -19.18
C SER A 107 -2.61 -10.89 -19.09
N LEU A 108 -3.69 -11.11 -18.33
CA LEU A 108 -4.38 -12.38 -18.21
C LEU A 108 -5.66 -12.41 -19.06
N SER A 109 -5.88 -11.42 -19.92
CA SER A 109 -7.07 -11.29 -20.77
C SER A 109 -7.37 -12.58 -21.54
N SER A 110 -6.36 -13.16 -22.21
CA SER A 110 -6.47 -14.41 -22.96
C SER A 110 -6.90 -15.61 -22.09
N ILE A 111 -6.42 -15.69 -20.85
CA ILE A 111 -6.82 -16.75 -19.93
C ILE A 111 -8.24 -16.54 -19.44
N ILE A 112 -8.58 -15.31 -19.06
CA ILE A 112 -9.89 -14.97 -18.48
C ILE A 112 -11.00 -15.08 -19.55
N GLN A 113 -10.69 -14.81 -20.82
CA GLN A 113 -11.57 -15.01 -21.97
C GLN A 113 -11.64 -16.47 -22.45
N GLY A 114 -10.80 -17.36 -21.92
CA GLY A 114 -10.80 -18.78 -22.26
C GLY A 114 -10.13 -19.10 -23.60
N GLU A 115 -9.35 -18.17 -24.14
CA GLU A 115 -8.54 -18.37 -25.35
C GLU A 115 -7.30 -19.23 -25.04
N GLN A 116 -6.85 -19.20 -23.79
CA GLN A 116 -5.72 -19.98 -23.28
C GLN A 116 -6.05 -20.55 -21.89
N ASP A 117 -5.58 -21.77 -21.62
CA ASP A 117 -5.69 -22.34 -20.26
C ASP A 117 -4.65 -21.73 -19.32
N ARG A 118 -3.47 -21.39 -19.85
CA ARG A 118 -2.29 -20.89 -19.12
C ARG A 118 -1.41 -20.02 -20.01
N LEU A 119 -0.66 -19.11 -19.39
CA LEU A 119 0.40 -18.34 -20.03
C LEU A 119 1.56 -19.24 -20.44
N PRO A 120 2.27 -18.92 -21.54
CA PRO A 120 3.49 -19.62 -21.94
C PRO A 120 4.60 -19.53 -20.88
N GLY A 121 5.35 -20.62 -20.69
CA GLY A 121 6.50 -20.68 -19.77
C GLY A 121 6.11 -20.56 -18.30
N ASP A 122 7.06 -20.72 -17.37
CA ASP A 122 6.84 -20.53 -15.91
C ASP A 122 7.43 -19.21 -15.44
N ARG A 123 6.57 -18.35 -14.88
CA ARG A 123 6.97 -17.05 -14.36
C ARG A 123 7.50 -17.20 -12.94
N CYS A 124 8.56 -16.47 -12.64
CA CYS A 124 9.12 -16.38 -11.30
C CYS A 124 8.67 -15.07 -10.67
N HIS A 125 8.07 -15.15 -9.49
CA HIS A 125 7.62 -13.97 -8.74
C HIS A 125 8.23 -13.93 -7.35
N PHE A 126 8.22 -12.74 -6.77
CA PHE A 126 8.89 -12.45 -5.52
C PHE A 126 7.90 -11.83 -4.54
N VAL A 127 7.85 -12.35 -3.33
CA VAL A 127 7.08 -11.76 -2.23
C VAL A 127 8.07 -11.30 -1.18
N GLN A 128 8.23 -9.99 -1.04
CA GLN A 128 9.04 -9.35 -0.02
C GLN A 128 8.20 -8.29 0.67
N TYR A 129 8.29 -8.20 1.99
CA TYR A 129 7.56 -7.21 2.77
C TYR A 129 8.51 -6.26 3.47
N ARG A 130 8.03 -5.03 3.63
CA ARG A 130 8.68 -3.96 4.38
C ARG A 130 7.60 -3.21 5.15
N GLN A 131 7.60 -3.29 6.47
CA GLN A 131 6.61 -2.60 7.33
C GLN A 131 7.12 -1.30 7.96
N ASN A 132 8.39 -0.97 7.77
CA ASN A 132 9.02 0.23 8.31
C ASN A 132 10.05 0.78 7.32
N THR A 133 10.75 1.85 7.67
CA THR A 133 11.76 2.45 6.79
C THR A 133 13.10 1.72 6.74
N ASN A 134 13.26 0.59 7.42
CA ASN A 134 14.48 -0.21 7.24
C ASN A 134 14.45 -0.88 5.87
N PRO A 135 15.58 -0.92 5.14
CA PRO A 135 15.64 -1.66 3.88
C PRO A 135 15.39 -3.15 4.16
N PRO A 136 14.62 -3.85 3.31
CA PRO A 136 14.46 -5.29 3.44
C PRO A 136 15.81 -5.99 3.23
N GLY A 137 15.97 -7.13 3.89
CA GLY A 137 17.19 -7.93 3.76
C GLY A 137 17.12 -8.84 2.55
N LYS A 138 18.27 -9.04 1.88
CA LYS A 138 18.44 -10.10 0.88
C LYS A 138 17.99 -11.44 1.46
N TRP A 139 17.31 -12.26 0.67
CA TRP A 139 16.73 -13.55 1.09
C TRP A 139 15.65 -13.48 2.19
N LYS A 140 15.18 -12.28 2.56
CA LYS A 140 13.95 -12.12 3.35
C LYS A 140 12.76 -11.99 2.42
N ASN A 141 12.42 -13.08 1.74
CA ASN A 141 11.36 -13.14 0.73
C ASN A 141 10.95 -14.59 0.46
N ALA A 142 9.92 -14.76 -0.37
CA ALA A 142 9.66 -16.00 -1.10
C ALA A 142 9.91 -15.79 -2.61
N VAL A 143 10.41 -16.84 -3.26
CA VAL A 143 10.49 -16.97 -4.72
C VAL A 143 9.45 -18.01 -5.14
N MET A 144 8.59 -17.66 -6.09
CA MET A 144 7.39 -18.43 -6.41
C MET A 144 7.29 -18.70 -7.90
N THR A 145 6.91 -19.92 -8.25
CA THR A 145 6.45 -20.28 -9.60
C THR A 145 5.08 -20.95 -9.51
N ARG A 146 4.50 -21.46 -10.61
CA ARG A 146 3.22 -22.19 -10.51
C ARG A 146 3.23 -23.36 -9.55
N ARG A 147 4.38 -24.03 -9.39
CA ARG A 147 4.51 -25.25 -8.58
C ARG A 147 5.35 -25.05 -7.33
N TRP A 148 6.35 -24.18 -7.39
CA TRP A 148 7.38 -24.12 -6.36
C TRP A 148 7.27 -22.88 -5.50
N ARG A 149 7.62 -23.03 -4.22
CA ARG A 149 7.87 -21.94 -3.28
C ARG A 149 9.24 -22.16 -2.66
N LEU A 150 10.18 -21.27 -2.92
CA LEU A 150 11.45 -21.20 -2.19
C LEU A 150 11.36 -20.07 -1.17
N VAL A 151 11.26 -20.43 0.11
CA VAL A 151 11.13 -19.47 1.21
C VAL A 151 12.51 -19.26 1.85
N GLY A 152 12.90 -18.00 2.01
CA GLY A 152 14.17 -17.65 2.66
C GLY A 152 15.43 -18.05 1.88
N GLY A 153 15.27 -18.52 0.64
CA GLY A 153 16.36 -19.15 -0.11
C GLY A 153 16.75 -20.55 0.39
N GLU A 154 16.03 -21.14 1.34
CA GLU A 154 16.44 -22.38 2.02
C GLU A 154 15.38 -23.48 1.91
N GLU A 155 14.12 -23.18 2.21
CA GLU A 155 13.03 -24.16 2.26
C GLU A 155 12.33 -24.23 0.90
N LEU A 156 12.17 -25.43 0.33
CA LEU A 156 11.47 -25.62 -0.94
C LEU A 156 10.21 -26.44 -0.74
N TYR A 157 9.10 -25.95 -1.28
CA TYR A 157 7.79 -26.62 -1.24
C TYR A 157 7.20 -26.80 -2.63
N ASP A 158 6.63 -27.98 -2.88
CA ASP A 158 5.78 -28.28 -4.02
C ASP A 158 4.32 -28.02 -3.63
N ILE A 159 3.76 -26.87 -4.01
CA ILE A 159 2.40 -26.50 -3.60
C ILE A 159 1.29 -27.30 -4.29
N GLN A 160 1.61 -28.08 -5.34
CA GLN A 160 0.64 -29.00 -5.93
C GLN A 160 0.48 -30.27 -5.09
N ALA A 161 1.58 -30.77 -4.53
CA ALA A 161 1.58 -31.94 -3.65
C ALA A 161 1.30 -31.59 -2.18
N ASP A 162 1.73 -30.39 -1.75
CA ASP A 162 1.65 -29.91 -0.38
C ASP A 162 1.23 -28.42 -0.33
N PRO A 163 -0.06 -28.10 -0.57
CA PRO A 163 -0.57 -26.73 -0.49
C PRO A 163 -0.39 -26.07 0.88
N GLY A 164 -0.19 -26.88 1.93
CA GLY A 164 0.02 -26.42 3.30
C GLY A 164 1.47 -26.16 3.67
N GLN A 165 2.43 -26.36 2.75
CA GLN A 165 3.86 -26.14 2.98
C GLN A 165 4.39 -26.79 4.27
N LYS A 166 4.03 -28.07 4.47
CA LYS A 166 4.35 -28.90 5.64
C LYS A 166 5.68 -29.63 5.50
N ALA A 167 6.08 -30.00 4.29
CA ALA A 167 7.26 -30.80 4.00
C ALA A 167 8.27 -30.01 3.16
N ASP A 168 9.35 -29.57 3.80
CA ASP A 168 10.50 -29.03 3.07
C ASP A 168 11.21 -30.16 2.32
N ILE A 169 11.34 -29.98 1.01
CA ILE A 169 11.93 -30.94 0.08
C ILE A 169 13.18 -30.39 -0.62
N ALA A 170 13.76 -29.29 -0.13
CA ALA A 170 14.96 -28.67 -0.71
C ALA A 170 16.11 -29.66 -0.93
N PHE A 171 16.41 -30.49 0.08
CA PHE A 171 17.47 -31.52 -0.02
C PHE A 171 17.24 -32.55 -1.14
N ARG A 172 15.98 -32.79 -1.51
CA ARG A 172 15.61 -33.74 -2.57
C ARG A 172 15.59 -33.12 -3.97
N HIS A 173 15.58 -31.80 -4.06
CA HIS A 173 15.51 -31.05 -5.31
C HIS A 173 16.56 -29.92 -5.38
N PRO A 174 17.86 -30.22 -5.21
CA PRO A 174 18.90 -29.19 -5.17
C PRO A 174 18.98 -28.37 -6.46
N GLU A 175 18.74 -28.96 -7.62
CA GLU A 175 18.72 -28.26 -8.91
C GLU A 175 17.61 -27.20 -8.98
N MET A 176 16.42 -27.49 -8.42
CA MET A 176 15.33 -26.53 -8.38
C MET A 176 15.61 -25.39 -7.39
N VAL A 177 16.24 -25.70 -6.25
CA VAL A 177 16.69 -24.67 -5.30
C VAL A 177 17.70 -23.74 -5.98
N GLU A 178 18.68 -24.29 -6.70
CA GLU A 178 19.68 -23.49 -7.43
C GLU A 178 19.02 -22.63 -8.52
N GLN A 179 18.10 -23.19 -9.30
CA GLN A 179 17.36 -22.45 -10.32
C GLN A 179 16.62 -21.24 -9.73
N LEU A 180 15.85 -21.43 -8.66
CA LEU A 180 15.09 -20.36 -8.01
C LEU A 180 16.01 -19.36 -7.29
N ARG A 181 17.15 -19.81 -6.78
CA ARG A 181 18.15 -18.91 -6.21
C ARG A 181 18.75 -18.00 -7.27
N ASN A 182 19.09 -18.53 -8.44
CA ASN A 182 19.60 -17.75 -9.56
C ASN A 182 18.58 -16.70 -10.04
N ALA A 183 17.29 -17.06 -10.08
CA ALA A 183 16.23 -16.11 -10.39
C ALA A 183 16.15 -14.97 -9.37
N HIS A 184 16.29 -15.28 -8.07
CA HIS A 184 16.36 -14.26 -7.03
C HIS A 184 17.61 -13.39 -7.12
N GLU A 185 18.78 -13.94 -7.43
CA GLU A 185 19.99 -13.13 -7.61
C GLU A 185 19.83 -12.10 -8.74
N ALA A 186 19.20 -12.50 -9.85
CA ALA A 186 18.89 -11.59 -10.95
C ALA A 186 17.92 -10.47 -10.52
N TRP A 187 16.80 -10.83 -9.87
CA TRP A 187 15.83 -9.87 -9.35
C TRP A 187 16.41 -8.94 -8.28
N TRP A 188 17.19 -9.48 -7.35
CA TRP A 188 17.84 -8.69 -6.30
C TRP A 188 18.82 -7.68 -6.88
N GLY A 189 19.59 -8.06 -7.90
CA GLY A 189 20.49 -7.15 -8.60
C GLY A 189 19.78 -5.98 -9.31
N GLU A 190 18.52 -6.17 -9.70
CA GLU A 190 17.68 -5.11 -10.26
C GLU A 190 17.15 -4.16 -9.16
N ILE A 191 16.69 -4.69 -8.03
CA ILE A 191 16.01 -3.88 -7.00
C ILE A 191 16.96 -3.28 -5.94
N GLU A 192 18.12 -3.89 -5.67
CA GLU A 192 19.06 -3.45 -4.63
C GLU A 192 19.54 -2.00 -4.82
N PRO A 193 19.87 -1.54 -6.04
CA PRO A 193 20.24 -0.13 -6.27
C PRO A 193 19.16 0.88 -5.89
N HIS A 194 17.88 0.46 -5.95
CA HIS A 194 16.70 1.31 -5.75
C HIS A 194 16.01 1.08 -4.41
N ILE A 195 16.55 0.22 -3.53
CA ILE A 195 15.87 -0.25 -2.31
C ILE A 195 15.63 0.84 -1.25
N LEU A 196 16.34 1.96 -1.37
CA LEU A 196 16.20 3.15 -0.52
C LEU A 196 15.37 4.24 -1.19
N GLU A 197 14.97 4.04 -2.44
CA GLU A 197 14.04 4.92 -3.13
C GLU A 197 12.63 4.68 -2.59
N TYR A 198 11.92 5.77 -2.37
CA TYR A 198 10.55 5.76 -1.87
C TYR A 198 9.62 6.18 -2.98
N ALA A 199 8.45 5.54 -3.04
CA ALA A 199 7.37 5.99 -3.92
C ALA A 199 6.99 7.42 -3.54
N ALA A 200 7.10 8.34 -4.51
CA ALA A 200 6.80 9.74 -4.32
C ALA A 200 5.34 10.02 -4.66
N ILE A 201 4.66 10.79 -3.81
CA ILE A 201 3.29 11.23 -4.06
C ILE A 201 3.34 12.46 -4.98
N ALA A 202 2.78 12.34 -6.18
CA ALA A 202 2.71 13.43 -7.15
C ALA A 202 1.85 14.58 -6.61
N ILE A 203 2.34 15.82 -6.73
CA ILE A 203 1.58 17.03 -6.43
C ILE A 203 1.51 17.97 -7.63
N GLY A 204 0.43 18.74 -7.72
CA GLY A 204 0.23 19.78 -8.74
C GLY A 204 -0.37 19.30 -10.06
N HIS A 205 -0.96 18.10 -10.08
CA HIS A 205 -1.76 17.62 -11.19
C HIS A 205 -3.21 18.14 -11.08
N ASP A 206 -3.80 18.59 -12.19
CA ASP A 206 -5.12 19.25 -12.17
C ASP A 206 -6.27 18.32 -11.72
N GLU A 207 -6.18 17.03 -12.06
CA GLU A 207 -7.16 16.01 -11.67
C GLU A 207 -7.10 15.64 -10.16
N GLU A 208 -6.01 15.97 -9.47
CA GLU A 208 -5.84 15.73 -8.03
C GLU A 208 -5.32 16.99 -7.33
N ASN A 209 -6.16 18.02 -7.36
CA ASN A 209 -5.89 19.33 -6.76
C ASN A 209 -7.06 19.76 -5.85
N PRO A 210 -6.93 19.77 -4.51
CA PRO A 210 -5.69 19.52 -3.76
C PRO A 210 -5.33 18.04 -3.63
N THR A 211 -4.02 17.74 -3.65
CA THR A 211 -3.48 16.44 -3.25
C THR A 211 -3.51 16.31 -1.73
N LYS A 212 -3.95 15.15 -1.20
CA LYS A 212 -4.03 14.88 0.24
C LYS A 212 -2.90 13.96 0.69
N LEU A 213 -2.01 14.46 1.54
CA LEU A 213 -0.98 13.69 2.21
C LEU A 213 -1.46 13.28 3.61
N CYS A 214 -1.33 12.01 3.97
CA CYS A 214 -1.77 11.47 5.26
C CYS A 214 -0.59 11.01 6.12
N ALA A 215 -0.77 10.97 7.43
CA ALA A 215 0.27 10.57 8.37
C ALA A 215 0.86 9.19 8.06
N MET A 216 0.05 8.26 7.56
CA MET A 216 0.50 6.89 7.23
C MET A 216 1.50 6.84 6.07
N ASP A 217 1.55 7.87 5.23
CA ASP A 217 2.46 7.99 4.09
C ASP A 217 3.85 8.54 4.50
N VAL A 218 4.01 8.90 5.77
CA VAL A 218 5.25 9.45 6.32
C VAL A 218 6.31 8.36 6.42
N MET A 219 7.49 8.65 5.88
CA MET A 219 8.69 7.84 6.04
C MET A 219 9.40 8.21 7.34
N GLY A 220 9.55 7.23 8.24
CA GLY A 220 10.31 7.34 9.48
C GLY A 220 9.39 7.17 10.68
N ASP A 221 9.35 8.20 11.53
CA ASP A 221 8.47 8.24 12.70
C ASP A 221 7.03 8.58 12.25
N VAL A 222 6.13 7.60 12.35
CA VAL A 222 4.81 7.60 11.69
C VAL A 222 3.66 7.37 12.67
N ALA A 223 2.61 8.19 12.58
CA ALA A 223 1.31 7.87 13.16
C ALA A 223 0.52 6.93 12.23
N TRP A 224 0.62 5.64 12.52
CA TRP A 224 0.08 4.53 11.72
C TRP A 224 -1.46 4.49 11.53
N HIS A 225 -2.24 4.95 12.49
CA HIS A 225 -3.71 4.88 12.41
C HIS A 225 -4.38 5.99 13.24
N GLN A 226 -5.70 6.15 13.09
CA GLN A 226 -6.46 7.26 13.67
C GLN A 226 -6.34 7.35 15.20
N THR A 227 -6.18 6.23 15.91
CA THR A 227 -5.90 6.26 17.36
C THR A 227 -4.61 7.03 17.70
N HIS A 228 -3.54 6.89 16.89
CA HIS A 228 -2.30 7.63 17.10
C HIS A 228 -2.50 9.13 16.90
N ILE A 229 -3.35 9.53 15.95
CA ILE A 229 -3.71 10.94 15.70
C ILE A 229 -4.44 11.54 16.90
N ILE A 230 -5.43 10.81 17.43
CA ILE A 230 -6.23 11.21 18.59
C ILE A 230 -5.37 11.28 19.85
N GLN A 231 -4.44 10.36 20.01
CA GLN A 231 -3.48 10.33 21.12
C GLN A 231 -2.31 11.30 20.95
N ALA A 232 -2.30 12.11 19.88
CA ALA A 232 -1.19 13.01 19.57
C ALA A 232 0.18 12.31 19.53
N GLN A 233 0.25 11.07 19.03
CA GLN A 233 1.51 10.36 18.88
C GLN A 233 2.43 11.10 17.93
N LYS A 234 3.72 11.19 18.28
CA LYS A 234 4.75 11.76 17.41
C LYS A 234 4.73 11.12 16.00
N SER A 235 4.88 11.96 14.98
CA SER A 235 4.89 11.57 13.57
C SER A 235 5.85 12.48 12.80
N THR A 236 7.12 12.48 13.22
CA THR A 236 8.12 13.47 12.76
C THR A 236 8.97 13.03 11.57
N GLY A 237 8.53 12.04 10.81
CA GLY A 237 9.16 11.72 9.52
C GLY A 237 8.85 12.73 8.42
N SER A 238 9.10 12.32 7.18
CA SER A 238 8.87 13.11 5.97
C SER A 238 8.02 12.35 4.96
N TRP A 239 7.16 13.05 4.22
CA TRP A 239 6.59 12.50 2.98
C TRP A 239 7.64 12.57 1.88
N MET A 240 7.62 11.59 0.98
CA MET A 240 8.31 11.74 -0.30
C MET A 240 7.28 12.21 -1.32
N ILE A 241 7.50 13.40 -1.89
CA ILE A 241 6.60 13.99 -2.88
C ILE A 241 7.33 14.21 -4.20
N ASP A 242 6.59 14.20 -5.30
CA ASP A 242 7.06 14.58 -6.63
C ASP A 242 6.35 15.85 -7.10
N VAL A 243 7.10 16.94 -7.23
CA VAL A 243 6.58 18.20 -7.75
C VAL A 243 6.52 18.11 -9.27
N THR A 244 5.35 17.76 -9.81
CA THR A 244 5.21 17.46 -11.24
C THR A 244 5.25 18.69 -12.14
N ARG A 245 4.92 19.88 -11.61
CA ARG A 245 4.83 21.13 -12.36
C ARG A 245 5.37 22.31 -11.53
N PRO A 246 5.96 23.34 -12.16
CA PRO A 246 6.20 24.60 -11.47
C PRO A 246 4.87 25.32 -11.18
N GLY A 247 4.85 26.20 -10.19
CA GLY A 247 3.69 27.04 -9.90
C GLY A 247 3.69 27.65 -8.51
N GLU A 248 2.60 28.35 -8.21
CA GLU A 248 2.27 28.77 -6.85
C GLU A 248 1.48 27.65 -6.16
N TYR A 249 1.94 27.28 -4.97
CA TYR A 249 1.38 26.20 -4.18
C TYR A 249 0.94 26.71 -2.80
N ARG A 250 -0.20 26.19 -2.32
CA ARG A 250 -0.69 26.35 -0.97
C ARG A 250 -0.62 25.01 -0.24
N PHE A 251 0.14 24.96 0.84
CA PHE A 251 0.23 23.81 1.73
C PHE A 251 -0.58 24.08 2.98
N SER A 252 -1.65 23.32 3.21
CA SER A 252 -2.52 23.46 4.38
C SER A 252 -2.25 22.33 5.37
N LEU A 253 -1.58 22.64 6.47
CA LEU A 253 -1.15 21.68 7.49
C LEU A 253 -2.22 21.55 8.56
N ARG A 254 -2.62 20.31 8.87
CA ARG A 254 -3.67 20.00 9.85
C ARG A 254 -3.26 18.86 10.77
N ARG A 255 -3.78 18.90 12.00
CA ARG A 255 -3.83 17.72 12.88
C ARG A 255 -4.97 16.80 12.49
N TRP A 256 -6.14 17.36 12.20
CA TRP A 256 -7.36 16.62 11.92
C TRP A 256 -7.68 16.64 10.41
N PRO A 257 -8.34 15.60 9.89
CA PRO A 257 -8.82 15.63 8.51
C PRO A 257 -9.86 16.76 8.37
N ARG A 258 -9.95 17.38 7.18
CA ARG A 258 -10.83 18.53 6.89
C ARG A 258 -12.28 18.29 7.28
N GLU A 259 -12.74 17.05 7.17
CA GLU A 259 -14.10 16.60 7.45
C GLU A 259 -14.51 16.77 8.92
N LEU A 260 -13.55 16.85 9.86
CA LEU A 260 -13.84 17.09 11.27
C LEU A 260 -13.81 18.57 11.65
N ASP A 261 -13.10 19.39 10.89
CA ASP A 261 -12.91 20.82 11.11
C ASP A 261 -12.56 21.23 12.56
N LEU A 262 -11.79 20.37 13.24
CA LEU A 262 -11.35 20.60 14.60
C LEU A 262 -10.09 21.48 14.65
N PRO A 263 -9.90 22.29 15.71
CA PRO A 263 -8.69 23.07 15.89
C PRO A 263 -7.46 22.16 16.05
N ILE A 264 -6.29 22.63 15.63
CA ILE A 264 -5.03 21.88 15.70
C ILE A 264 -4.73 21.47 17.14
N ASP A 265 -4.93 22.39 18.10
CA ASP A 265 -4.79 22.14 19.53
C ASP A 265 -5.98 21.38 20.15
N GLY A 266 -7.00 21.04 19.36
CA GLY A 266 -8.23 20.45 19.85
C GLY A 266 -8.05 19.05 20.41
N GLU A 267 -9.03 18.60 21.18
CA GLU A 267 -9.21 17.21 21.58
C GLU A 267 -10.60 16.72 21.14
N VAL A 268 -10.76 15.40 21.07
CA VAL A 268 -12.06 14.76 20.91
C VAL A 268 -12.40 14.01 22.20
N SER A 269 -13.66 13.99 22.61
CA SER A 269 -14.06 13.13 23.73
C SER A 269 -13.87 11.67 23.36
N SER A 270 -13.61 10.79 24.33
CA SER A 270 -13.50 9.34 24.08
C SER A 270 -14.76 8.78 23.40
N GLU A 271 -15.94 9.30 23.77
CA GLU A 271 -17.20 8.92 23.11
C GLU A 271 -17.22 9.32 21.63
N SER A 272 -16.78 10.53 21.28
CA SER A 272 -16.70 10.96 19.87
C SER A 272 -15.62 10.19 19.12
N ALA A 273 -14.48 9.93 19.76
CA ALA A 273 -13.35 9.24 19.17
C ALA A 273 -13.74 7.84 18.67
N THR A 274 -14.55 7.09 19.40
CA THR A 274 -15.03 5.75 18.98
C THR A 274 -15.86 5.77 17.69
N ARG A 275 -16.40 6.93 17.28
CA ARG A 275 -17.09 7.10 15.98
C ARG A 275 -16.12 7.33 14.82
N HIS A 276 -14.87 7.63 15.11
CA HIS A 276 -13.84 8.00 14.13
C HIS A 276 -12.71 6.97 14.00
N ILE A 277 -12.66 5.98 14.89
CA ILE A 277 -11.63 4.94 14.89
C ILE A 277 -12.24 3.55 14.85
N TYR A 278 -11.46 2.59 14.37
CA TYR A 278 -11.84 1.18 14.38
C TYR A 278 -11.69 0.53 15.78
N ALA A 279 -10.87 1.12 16.65
CA ALA A 279 -10.59 0.56 17.97
C ALA A 279 -11.75 0.80 18.97
N PRO A 280 -12.10 -0.20 19.80
CA PRO A 280 -13.18 -0.08 20.78
C PRO A 280 -12.86 0.89 21.92
N ASP A 281 -11.57 1.12 22.20
CA ASP A 281 -11.09 2.07 23.19
C ASP A 281 -10.06 3.02 22.55
N PRO A 282 -10.33 4.33 22.45
CA PRO A 282 -9.40 5.32 21.92
C PRO A 282 -8.22 5.62 22.85
N GLY A 283 -8.28 5.19 24.12
CA GLY A 283 -7.37 5.64 25.17
C GLY A 283 -7.53 7.14 25.47
N VAL A 284 -6.47 7.75 26.00
CA VAL A 284 -6.45 9.18 26.34
C VAL A 284 -6.31 10.01 25.07
N CYS A 285 -7.32 10.81 24.76
CA CYS A 285 -7.28 11.76 23.66
C CYS A 285 -6.45 12.97 24.11
N ASN A 286 -5.27 13.16 23.53
CA ASN A 286 -4.32 14.16 24.03
C ASN A 286 -4.49 15.50 23.30
N ARG A 287 -4.36 16.58 24.06
CA ARG A 287 -4.18 17.94 23.54
C ARG A 287 -2.73 18.14 23.09
N ILE A 288 -2.52 19.01 22.09
CA ILE A 288 -1.20 19.57 21.77
C ILE A 288 -1.24 21.08 21.98
N THR A 289 -0.11 21.71 22.26
CA THR A 289 -0.02 23.17 22.48
C THR A 289 1.04 23.78 21.58
N PRO A 290 0.83 23.78 20.25
CA PRO A 290 1.82 24.30 19.33
C PRO A 290 1.81 25.82 19.32
N SER A 291 2.99 26.43 19.32
CA SER A 291 3.19 27.87 19.18
C SER A 291 3.87 28.25 17.86
N ARG A 292 4.50 27.28 17.20
CA ARG A 292 5.09 27.46 15.86
C ARG A 292 4.77 26.28 14.94
N VAL A 293 4.87 26.52 13.64
CA VAL A 293 4.76 25.50 12.59
C VAL A 293 5.87 25.67 11.57
N SER A 294 6.40 24.57 11.06
CA SER A 294 7.39 24.60 9.98
C SER A 294 7.00 23.73 8.79
N LEU A 295 7.45 24.17 7.61
CA LEU A 295 7.36 23.46 6.34
C LEU A 295 8.71 23.47 5.62
N THR A 296 9.31 22.29 5.50
CA THR A 296 10.57 22.07 4.77
C THR A 296 10.29 21.36 3.45
N LEU A 297 10.79 21.91 2.36
CA LEU A 297 10.71 21.32 1.02
C LEU A 297 11.92 21.76 0.20
N PHE A 298 12.52 20.88 -0.60
CA PHE A 298 13.76 21.12 -1.34
C PHE A 298 14.90 21.68 -0.46
N GLY A 299 14.97 21.24 0.79
CA GLY A 299 15.96 21.69 1.78
C GLY A 299 15.75 23.13 2.26
N GLN A 300 14.63 23.77 1.92
CA GLN A 300 14.27 25.12 2.40
C GLN A 300 13.17 25.02 3.46
N GLU A 301 13.50 25.47 4.66
CA GLU A 301 12.55 25.56 5.77
C GLU A 301 11.90 26.95 5.81
N GLN A 302 10.60 26.97 6.10
CA GLN A 302 9.88 28.17 6.51
C GLN A 302 9.21 27.88 7.84
N VAL A 303 9.30 28.82 8.78
CA VAL A 303 8.70 28.73 10.11
C VAL A 303 7.77 29.92 10.31
N LEU A 304 6.60 29.68 10.90
CA LEU A 304 5.64 30.70 11.29
C LEU A 304 5.30 30.53 12.77
N ASP A 305 5.08 31.66 13.46
CA ASP A 305 4.33 31.65 14.71
C ASP A 305 2.86 31.33 14.41
N MET A 306 2.20 30.62 15.31
CA MET A 306 0.82 30.20 15.12
C MET A 306 0.01 30.23 16.42
N ASP A 307 -1.31 30.25 16.26
CA ASP A 307 -2.27 29.89 17.29
C ASP A 307 -2.83 28.51 16.95
N GLY A 308 -2.81 27.56 17.90
CA GLY A 308 -3.35 26.22 17.72
C GLY A 308 -4.88 26.15 17.68
N SER A 309 -5.58 27.24 18.01
CA SER A 309 -7.04 27.32 18.04
C SER A 309 -7.72 27.31 16.66
N VAL A 310 -6.93 27.37 15.58
CA VAL A 310 -7.42 27.27 14.20
C VAL A 310 -7.32 25.84 13.67
N PRO A 311 -8.14 25.45 12.68
CA PRO A 311 -8.13 24.08 12.17
C PRO A 311 -6.95 23.76 11.24
N GLU A 312 -6.31 24.78 10.66
CA GLU A 312 -5.18 24.64 9.75
C GLU A 312 -4.26 25.86 9.74
N ILE A 313 -2.99 25.64 9.38
CA ILE A 313 -2.06 26.73 9.01
C ILE A 313 -1.60 26.52 7.57
N THR A 314 -1.59 27.61 6.80
CA THR A 314 -1.25 27.57 5.37
C THR A 314 0.10 28.20 5.07
N PHE A 315 0.86 27.57 4.18
CA PHE A 315 2.07 28.14 3.58
C PHE A 315 1.85 28.37 2.09
N ALA A 316 2.20 29.56 1.60
CA ALA A 316 2.30 29.83 0.17
C ALA A 316 3.75 29.64 -0.29
N ARG A 317 3.96 28.87 -1.37
CA ARG A 317 5.29 28.58 -1.92
C ARG A 317 5.26 28.71 -3.45
N ILE A 318 6.21 29.47 -3.99
CA ILE A 318 6.46 29.49 -5.43
C ILE A 318 7.51 28.42 -5.73
N LEU A 319 7.07 27.31 -6.34
CA LEU A 319 7.95 26.20 -6.72
C LEU A 319 8.35 26.37 -8.18
N ARG A 320 9.62 26.73 -8.40
CA ARG A 320 10.20 26.79 -9.76
C ARG A 320 10.88 25.49 -10.17
N ARG A 321 11.14 24.62 -9.21
CA ARG A 321 11.82 23.33 -9.39
C ARG A 321 10.79 22.21 -9.32
N THR A 322 10.89 21.28 -10.27
CA THR A 322 10.13 20.01 -10.30
C THR A 322 10.99 18.84 -9.82
N GLY A 323 10.35 17.70 -9.60
CA GLY A 323 10.96 16.44 -9.22
C GLY A 323 10.80 16.07 -7.74
N THR A 324 11.35 14.91 -7.40
CA THR A 324 11.19 14.29 -6.09
C THR A 324 11.97 15.00 -4.98
N THR A 325 11.34 15.16 -3.82
CA THR A 325 11.95 15.73 -2.61
C THR A 325 11.21 15.28 -1.35
N PRO A 326 11.90 15.15 -0.20
CA PRO A 326 11.20 15.06 1.08
C PRO A 326 10.43 16.35 1.37
N LEU A 327 9.25 16.19 1.96
CA LEU A 327 8.42 17.23 2.56
C LEU A 327 8.31 16.95 4.05
N GLU A 328 8.68 17.93 4.87
CA GLU A 328 8.52 17.87 6.33
C GLU A 328 7.53 18.96 6.76
N ALA A 329 6.57 18.59 7.60
CA ALA A 329 5.55 19.50 8.11
C ALA A 329 5.30 19.23 9.58
N TRP A 330 5.72 20.15 10.45
CA TRP A 330 5.72 19.93 11.90
C TRP A 330 5.13 21.10 12.67
N PHE A 331 4.43 20.78 13.75
CA PHE A 331 4.03 21.70 14.81
C PHE A 331 5.05 21.64 15.95
N HIS A 332 5.35 22.77 16.57
CA HIS A 332 6.35 22.91 17.63
C HIS A 332 5.71 23.55 18.85
N ASP A 333 5.94 22.99 20.04
CA ASP A 333 5.53 23.62 21.29
C ASP A 333 6.56 24.67 21.77
N ASP A 334 6.27 25.31 22.91
CA ASP A 334 7.13 26.34 23.52
C ASP A 334 8.49 25.80 24.00
N LYS A 335 8.61 24.48 24.21
CA LYS A 335 9.86 23.81 24.57
C LYS A 335 10.67 23.40 23.34
N GLY A 336 10.09 23.53 22.15
CA GLY A 336 10.68 23.10 20.89
C GLY A 336 10.45 21.62 20.58
N ASP A 337 9.58 20.94 21.32
CA ASP A 337 9.19 19.57 21.01
C ASP A 337 8.34 19.55 19.74
N ARG A 338 8.69 18.62 18.84
CA ARG A 338 8.08 18.50 17.52
C ARG A 338 6.97 17.46 17.51
N GLN A 339 5.83 17.87 17.00
CA GLN A 339 4.73 17.01 16.62
C GLN A 339 4.55 17.07 15.10
N GLY A 340 4.28 15.93 14.46
CA GLY A 340 4.00 15.92 13.03
C GLY A 340 2.64 16.54 12.71
N ALA A 341 2.52 17.27 11.60
CA ALA A 341 1.23 17.39 10.94
C ALA A 341 0.77 15.99 10.53
N TYR A 342 -0.50 15.67 10.70
CA TYR A 342 -1.03 14.36 10.29
C TYR A 342 -1.67 14.41 8.90
N TYR A 343 -2.02 15.60 8.44
CA TYR A 343 -2.56 15.83 7.12
C TYR A 343 -1.94 17.08 6.53
N VAL A 344 -1.59 17.01 5.25
CA VAL A 344 -1.21 18.16 4.44
C VAL A 344 -2.01 18.14 3.16
N TYR A 345 -2.74 19.22 2.89
CA TYR A 345 -3.46 19.40 1.64
C TYR A 345 -2.65 20.34 0.76
N VAL A 346 -2.23 19.87 -0.40
CA VAL A 346 -1.34 20.59 -1.31
C VAL A 346 -2.12 21.01 -2.54
N GLU A 347 -2.32 22.31 -2.68
CA GLU A 347 -3.07 22.91 -3.77
C GLU A 347 -2.14 23.69 -4.69
N ARG A 348 -2.16 23.44 -6.00
CA ARG A 348 -1.53 24.33 -6.98
C ARG A 348 -2.55 25.42 -7.35
N VAL A 349 -2.26 26.66 -6.98
CA VAL A 349 -3.20 27.78 -7.09
C VAL A 349 -2.95 28.68 -8.31
N GLY A 350 -1.79 28.54 -8.95
CA GLY A 350 -1.40 29.33 -10.12
C GLY A 350 -0.17 28.80 -10.84
N GLU A 351 0.11 29.35 -12.03
CA GLU A 351 1.30 29.05 -12.85
C GLU A 351 2.57 29.79 -12.41
#